data_AF-A0A847VKW7-F1
#
_entry.id   AF-A0A847VKW7-F1
#
_cell.length_a   1.000
_cell.length_b   1.000
_cell.length_c   1.000
_cell.angle_alpha   90.00
_cell.angle_beta   90.00
_cell.angle_gamma   90.00
#
_symmetry.space_group_name_H-M   'P 1'
#
loop_
_entity.id
_entity.type
_entity.pdbx_description
1 polymer ?
#
loop_
_entity_poly.entity_id
_entity_poly.type
_entity_poly.pdbx_seq_one_letter_code
_entity_poly.pdbx_strand_id
1 'polypeptide(L)'
;GFLLSRRSRALPEGWWWARVAAENGTGRLVAAPEEGKHLRETVRAAFGLPTAEFFDDQTGFYRAAWLDGDKLDAALFLSPEGLSPDWDALTPLIGRPALNDDERRLLLSGRSADGFASAGPLVCACFGVGLAAIMQALGSGAATSVEAIGRHLKAGTNCGSCLPELKKIVAVHGATPASAAAVPLPTLKGLDL
;
A
#
# COMPACT_ATOMS: atom_id res chain seq x y z
N GLY A 1 -7.15 4.29 10.53
CA GLY A 1 -7.41 3.19 9.59
C GLY A 1 -8.78 3.34 8.96
N PHE A 2 -9.31 2.29 8.33
CA PHE A 2 -10.66 2.30 7.76
C PHE A 2 -11.32 0.92 7.72
N LEU A 3 -12.64 0.91 7.65
CA LEU A 3 -13.49 -0.24 7.39
C LEU A 3 -14.20 -0.04 6.04
N LEU A 4 -14.05 -1.01 5.16
CA LEU A 4 -14.83 -1.18 3.93
C LEU A 4 -15.77 -2.37 4.11
N SER A 5 -17.05 -2.24 3.77
CA SER A 5 -17.99 -3.37 3.83
C SER A 5 -19.14 -3.22 2.85
N ARG A 6 -19.68 -4.34 2.34
CA ARG A 6 -20.86 -4.32 1.45
C ARG A 6 -22.10 -3.82 2.16
N ARG A 7 -22.23 -4.20 3.44
CA ARG A 7 -23.33 -3.84 4.31
C ARG A 7 -22.80 -3.04 5.48
N SER A 8 -23.63 -2.13 6.01
CA SER A 8 -23.29 -1.39 7.21
C SER A 8 -23.07 -2.35 8.38
N ARG A 9 -21.93 -2.25 9.05
CA ARG A 9 -21.58 -3.03 10.24
C ARG A 9 -21.46 -2.11 11.46
N ALA A 10 -21.87 -2.55 12.64
CA ALA A 10 -21.60 -1.79 13.85
C ALA A 10 -20.09 -1.81 14.15
N LEU A 11 -19.53 -0.67 14.57
CA LEU A 11 -18.15 -0.62 15.05
C LEU A 11 -18.14 -0.93 16.56
N PRO A 12 -17.04 -1.48 17.12
CA PRO A 12 -16.92 -1.69 18.54
C PRO A 12 -17.12 -0.40 19.34
N GLU A 13 -17.56 -0.54 20.59
CA GLU A 13 -17.66 0.60 21.51
C GLU A 13 -16.29 1.25 21.74
N GLY A 14 -16.27 2.57 21.92
CA GLY A 14 -15.03 3.33 22.10
C GLY A 14 -14.28 3.67 20.81
N TRP A 15 -14.71 3.16 19.65
CA TRP A 15 -14.11 3.51 18.36
C TRP A 15 -14.69 4.79 17.79
N TRP A 16 -13.81 5.67 17.30
CA TRP A 16 -14.22 6.91 16.64
C TRP A 16 -14.23 6.70 15.14
N TRP A 17 -15.23 7.27 14.45
CA TRP A 17 -15.37 7.06 13.03
C TRP A 17 -16.09 8.18 12.29
N ALA A 18 -15.82 8.26 10.98
CA ALA A 18 -16.54 9.10 10.04
C ALA A 18 -16.90 8.29 8.79
N ARG A 19 -18.07 8.55 8.21
CA ARG A 19 -18.47 7.91 6.94
C ARG A 19 -17.72 8.56 5.78
N VAL A 20 -17.29 7.74 4.83
CA VAL A 20 -16.70 8.18 3.56
C VAL A 20 -17.39 7.48 2.40
N ALA A 21 -17.35 8.10 1.22
CA ALA A 21 -17.97 7.55 0.02
C ALA A 21 -17.24 6.28 -0.42
N ALA A 22 -18.00 5.24 -0.75
CA ALA A 22 -17.51 4.00 -1.32
C ALA A 22 -18.45 3.58 -2.45
N GLU A 23 -17.90 3.27 -3.62
CA GLU A 23 -18.68 3.11 -4.85
C GLU A 23 -19.67 1.93 -4.81
N ASN A 24 -19.32 0.87 -4.06
CA ASN A 24 -20.11 -0.38 -4.03
C ASN A 24 -20.39 -0.90 -2.61
N GLY A 25 -20.47 0.00 -1.62
CA GLY A 25 -20.70 -0.40 -0.24
C GLY A 25 -20.66 0.77 0.73
N THR A 26 -20.24 0.49 1.96
CA THR A 26 -20.06 1.49 3.00
C THR A 26 -18.58 1.63 3.35
N GLY A 27 -18.14 2.88 3.42
CA GLY A 27 -16.81 3.25 3.87
C GLY A 27 -16.84 3.99 5.20
N ARG A 28 -15.92 3.65 6.09
CA ARG A 28 -15.69 4.38 7.35
C ARG A 28 -14.22 4.57 7.62
N LEU A 29 -13.78 5.81 7.85
CA LEU A 29 -12.52 6.07 8.51
C LEU A 29 -12.68 5.75 10.00
N VAL A 30 -11.70 5.07 10.58
CA VAL A 30 -11.76 4.61 11.97
C VAL A 30 -10.48 4.95 12.72
N ALA A 31 -10.66 5.41 13.95
CA ALA A 31 -9.64 5.45 14.99
C ALA A 31 -10.06 4.47 16.08
N ALA A 32 -9.31 3.39 16.21
CA ALA A 32 -9.47 2.43 17.29
C ALA A 32 -8.66 2.90 18.51
N PRO A 33 -9.14 2.68 19.74
CA PRO A 33 -8.32 2.88 20.92
C PRO A 33 -7.12 1.93 20.91
N GLU A 34 -6.11 2.23 21.71
CA GLU A 34 -4.94 1.38 21.85
C GLU A 34 -5.31 0.11 22.63
N GLU A 35 -5.73 -0.92 21.91
CA GLU A 35 -6.23 -2.17 22.49
C GLU A 35 -5.14 -3.25 22.62
N GLY A 36 -3.93 -2.99 22.12
CA GLY A 36 -2.79 -3.89 22.18
C GLY A 36 -3.15 -5.32 21.75
N LYS A 37 -2.94 -6.30 22.65
CA LYS A 37 -3.23 -7.72 22.39
C LYS A 37 -4.72 -8.06 22.30
N HIS A 38 -5.59 -7.22 22.84
CA HIS A 38 -7.05 -7.45 22.85
C HIS A 38 -7.73 -7.03 21.55
N LEU A 39 -7.03 -6.29 20.67
CA LEU A 39 -7.60 -5.81 19.41
C LEU A 39 -8.26 -6.92 18.59
N ARG A 40 -7.61 -8.09 18.50
CA ARG A 40 -8.16 -9.25 17.78
C ARG A 40 -9.46 -9.75 18.39
N GLU A 41 -9.53 -9.80 19.71
CA GLU A 41 -10.70 -10.28 20.44
C GLU A 41 -11.87 -9.31 20.25
N THR A 42 -11.62 -8.00 20.38
CA THR A 42 -12.61 -6.94 20.13
C THR A 42 -13.15 -7.02 18.70
N VAL A 43 -12.26 -7.10 17.70
CA VAL A 43 -12.66 -7.18 16.29
C VAL A 43 -13.46 -8.46 16.03
N ARG A 44 -13.03 -9.61 16.55
CA ARG A 44 -13.74 -10.88 16.36
C ARG A 44 -15.11 -10.89 17.06
N ALA A 45 -15.23 -10.26 18.22
CA ALA A 45 -16.51 -10.10 18.90
C ALA A 45 -17.49 -9.23 18.09
N ALA A 46 -17.00 -8.15 17.46
CA ALA A 46 -17.84 -7.23 16.70
C ALA A 46 -18.19 -7.73 15.28
N PHE A 47 -17.27 -8.43 14.62
CA PHE A 47 -17.39 -8.76 13.19
C PHE A 47 -17.42 -10.26 12.90
N GLY A 48 -17.14 -11.11 13.88
CA GLY A 48 -16.92 -12.55 13.71
C GLY A 48 -15.48 -12.89 13.29
N LEU A 49 -15.19 -14.19 13.15
CA LEU A 49 -13.87 -14.65 12.72
C LEU A 49 -13.58 -14.23 11.26
N PRO A 50 -12.46 -13.55 10.99
CA PRO A 50 -12.08 -13.20 9.64
C PRO A 50 -11.65 -14.44 8.85
N THR A 51 -11.92 -14.42 7.54
CA THR A 51 -11.43 -15.44 6.60
C THR A 51 -9.92 -15.33 6.42
N ALA A 52 -9.39 -14.10 6.49
CA ALA A 52 -7.96 -13.84 6.41
C ALA A 52 -7.59 -12.70 7.37
N GLU A 53 -6.51 -12.87 8.12
CA GLU A 53 -6.08 -11.94 9.17
C GLU A 53 -4.56 -11.78 9.16
N PHE A 54 -4.11 -10.55 9.32
CA PHE A 54 -2.72 -10.18 9.58
C PHE A 54 -2.68 -9.26 10.80
N PHE A 55 -1.79 -9.57 11.75
CA PHE A 55 -1.60 -8.77 12.94
C PHE A 55 -0.12 -8.74 13.30
N ASP A 56 0.39 -7.53 13.48
CA ASP A 56 1.73 -7.27 13.98
C ASP A 56 1.62 -6.29 15.15
N ASP A 57 1.77 -6.84 16.36
CA ASP A 57 1.66 -6.09 17.61
C ASP A 57 2.89 -5.22 17.88
N GLN A 58 4.01 -5.44 17.18
CA GLN A 58 5.22 -4.64 17.31
C GLN A 58 5.14 -3.36 16.48
N THR A 59 4.49 -3.43 15.32
CA THR A 59 4.38 -2.30 14.39
C THR A 59 3.00 -1.64 14.38
N GLY A 60 2.01 -2.23 15.05
CA GLY A 60 0.65 -1.69 15.18
C GLY A 60 -0.21 -1.89 13.92
N PHE A 61 0.19 -2.80 13.02
CA PHE A 61 -0.63 -3.14 11.85
C PHE A 61 -1.65 -4.23 12.20
N TYR A 62 -2.90 -3.98 11.85
CA TYR A 62 -3.95 -4.98 11.89
C TYR A 62 -4.78 -4.95 10.61
N ARG A 63 -4.98 -6.12 10.01
CA ARG A 63 -5.75 -6.28 8.78
C ARG A 63 -6.61 -7.51 8.89
N ALA A 64 -7.86 -7.38 8.51
CA ALA A 64 -8.80 -8.48 8.52
C ALA A 64 -9.73 -8.38 7.31
N ALA A 65 -10.00 -9.52 6.67
CA ALA A 65 -10.95 -9.63 5.58
C ALA A 65 -11.95 -10.76 5.84
N TRP A 66 -13.21 -10.48 5.55
CA TRP A 66 -14.31 -11.43 5.62
C TRP A 66 -14.83 -11.64 4.20
N LEU A 67 -14.75 -12.90 3.75
CA LEU A 67 -15.20 -13.33 2.44
C LEU A 67 -16.48 -14.15 2.55
N ASP A 68 -17.42 -13.91 1.63
CA ASP A 68 -18.56 -14.78 1.36
C ASP A 68 -18.27 -15.55 0.06
N GLY A 69 -17.68 -16.74 0.21
CA GLY A 69 -17.04 -17.45 -0.91
C GLY A 69 -15.88 -16.62 -1.47
N ASP A 70 -15.99 -16.22 -2.73
CA ASP A 70 -14.97 -15.41 -3.41
C ASP A 70 -15.26 -13.90 -3.34
N LYS A 71 -16.36 -13.50 -2.70
CA LYS A 71 -16.80 -12.10 -2.61
C LYS A 71 -16.29 -11.44 -1.35
N LEU A 72 -15.72 -10.24 -1.46
CA LEU A 72 -15.37 -9.44 -0.30
C LEU A 72 -16.61 -8.89 0.40
N ASP A 73 -16.94 -9.38 1.59
CA ASP A 73 -18.05 -8.82 2.39
C ASP A 73 -17.59 -7.64 3.27
N ALA A 74 -16.40 -7.74 3.87
CA ALA A 74 -15.78 -6.64 4.62
C ALA A 74 -14.25 -6.74 4.69
N ALA A 75 -13.59 -5.59 4.86
CA ALA A 75 -12.17 -5.49 5.16
C ALA A 75 -11.90 -4.34 6.14
N LEU A 76 -11.11 -4.62 7.19
CA LEU A 76 -10.69 -3.66 8.20
C LEU A 76 -9.16 -3.50 8.12
N PHE A 77 -8.71 -2.25 8.06
CA PHE A 77 -7.30 -1.89 8.06
C PHE A 77 -7.03 -0.89 9.17
N LEU A 78 -6.16 -1.26 10.11
CA LEU A 78 -5.62 -0.40 11.14
C LEU A 78 -4.10 -0.36 11.00
N SER A 79 -3.56 0.82 11.25
CA SER A 79 -2.14 1.13 11.12
C SER A 79 -1.84 2.34 12.01
N PRO A 80 -0.56 2.56 12.34
CA PRO A 80 -0.11 3.85 12.82
C PRO A 80 -0.46 4.98 11.84
N GLU A 81 -0.40 6.21 12.34
CA GLU A 81 -0.69 7.42 11.56
C GLU A 81 0.21 7.50 10.32
N GLY A 82 -0.38 7.89 9.18
CA GLY A 82 0.33 8.05 7.91
C GLY A 82 0.69 6.75 7.17
N LEU A 83 0.38 5.58 7.73
CA LEU A 83 0.73 4.26 7.15
C LEU A 83 -0.50 3.44 6.69
N SER A 84 -1.66 4.10 6.56
CA SER A 84 -2.88 3.44 6.10
C SER A 84 -2.73 3.02 4.62
N PRO A 85 -3.21 1.82 4.23
CA PRO A 85 -3.19 1.40 2.84
C PRO A 85 -4.05 2.32 1.96
N ASP A 86 -3.79 2.27 0.66
CA ASP A 86 -4.45 3.10 -0.33
C ASP A 86 -5.95 2.78 -0.42
N TRP A 87 -6.77 3.77 -0.03
CA TRP A 87 -8.22 3.70 -0.06
C TRP A 87 -8.76 3.47 -1.48
N ASP A 88 -8.18 4.15 -2.48
CA ASP A 88 -8.65 4.13 -3.85
C ASP A 88 -8.34 2.78 -4.53
N ALA A 89 -7.27 2.11 -4.10
CA ALA A 89 -6.95 0.76 -4.54
C ALA A 89 -7.91 -0.31 -3.98
N LEU A 90 -8.43 -0.10 -2.76
CA LEU A 90 -9.20 -1.11 -2.03
C LEU A 90 -10.72 -0.96 -2.19
N THR A 91 -11.21 0.27 -2.34
CA THR A 91 -12.64 0.54 -2.48
C THR A 91 -13.31 -0.21 -3.65
N PRO A 92 -12.69 -0.36 -4.84
CA PRO A 92 -13.30 -1.10 -5.94
C PRO A 92 -13.52 -2.60 -5.63
N LEU A 93 -12.76 -3.18 -4.70
CA LEU A 93 -12.84 -4.61 -4.39
C LEU A 93 -14.17 -5.01 -3.74
N ILE A 94 -14.84 -4.08 -3.04
CA ILE A 94 -16.07 -4.39 -2.31
C ILE A 94 -17.24 -4.76 -3.24
N GLY A 95 -17.23 -4.21 -4.46
CA GLY A 95 -18.25 -4.45 -5.49
C GLY A 95 -17.98 -5.64 -6.39
N ARG A 96 -16.79 -6.26 -6.29
CA ARG A 96 -16.39 -7.34 -7.20
C ARG A 96 -17.27 -8.58 -7.00
N PRO A 97 -17.70 -9.25 -8.09
CA PRO A 97 -18.46 -10.50 -7.98
C PRO A 97 -17.61 -11.67 -7.48
N ALA A 98 -16.29 -11.60 -7.64
CA ALA A 98 -15.29 -12.53 -7.11
C ALA A 98 -13.92 -11.84 -7.09
N LEU A 99 -13.11 -12.14 -6.08
CA LEU A 99 -11.71 -11.72 -5.98
C LEU A 99 -10.78 -12.78 -6.56
N ASN A 100 -9.82 -12.34 -7.37
CA ASN A 100 -8.70 -13.16 -7.80
C ASN A 100 -7.63 -13.28 -6.70
N ASP A 101 -6.62 -14.13 -6.92
CA ASP A 101 -5.57 -14.40 -5.93
C ASP A 101 -4.74 -13.16 -5.56
N ASP A 102 -4.49 -12.26 -6.50
CA ASP A 102 -3.70 -11.05 -6.27
C ASP A 102 -4.49 -10.02 -5.45
N GLU A 103 -5.78 -9.89 -5.69
CA GLU A 103 -6.68 -9.06 -4.90
C GLU A 103 -6.83 -9.62 -3.47
N ARG A 104 -6.86 -10.95 -3.31
CA ARG A 104 -6.83 -11.59 -1.99
C ARG A 104 -5.51 -11.33 -1.26
N ARG A 105 -4.39 -11.40 -1.97
CA ARG A 105 -3.06 -11.06 -1.41
C ARG A 105 -3.01 -9.60 -0.98
N LEU A 106 -3.52 -8.68 -1.79
CA LEU A 106 -3.61 -7.25 -1.48
C LEU A 106 -4.33 -6.98 -0.15
N LEU A 107 -5.41 -7.71 0.16
CA LEU A 107 -6.12 -7.55 1.43
C LEU A 107 -5.25 -7.85 2.66
N LEU A 108 -4.29 -8.78 2.53
CA LEU A 108 -3.40 -9.17 3.64
C LEU A 108 -2.10 -8.38 3.65
N SER A 109 -1.48 -8.23 2.49
CA SER A 109 -0.20 -7.52 2.33
C SER A 109 -0.37 -5.99 2.41
N GLY A 110 -1.59 -5.48 2.20
CA GLY A 110 -1.85 -4.05 2.00
C GLY A 110 -1.15 -3.50 0.76
N ARG A 111 -0.70 -4.39 -0.16
CA ARG A 111 0.08 -4.09 -1.35
C ARG A 111 -0.43 -4.90 -2.53
N SER A 112 -0.69 -4.26 -3.67
CA SER A 112 -1.06 -4.97 -4.91
C SER A 112 0.10 -5.86 -5.38
N ALA A 113 -0.18 -6.90 -6.16
CA ALA A 113 0.84 -7.78 -6.74
C ALA A 113 1.89 -7.03 -7.57
N ASP A 114 1.52 -5.90 -8.17
CA ASP A 114 2.43 -4.99 -8.88
C ASP A 114 3.29 -4.10 -7.96
N GLY A 115 3.16 -4.23 -6.63
CA GLY A 115 3.87 -3.41 -5.66
C GLY A 115 3.41 -1.95 -5.57
N PHE A 116 2.44 -1.54 -6.40
CA PHE A 116 2.06 -0.13 -6.61
C PHE A 116 1.05 0.47 -5.61
N ALA A 117 0.52 -0.29 -4.64
CA ALA A 117 -0.34 0.29 -3.58
C ALA A 117 0.46 0.84 -2.39
N SER A 118 1.60 1.47 -2.68
CA SER A 118 2.34 2.29 -1.75
C SER A 118 2.71 3.52 -2.53
N ALA A 119 1.87 4.56 -2.58
CA ALA A 119 2.35 5.87 -3.02
C ALA A 119 3.39 6.44 -2.03
N GLY A 120 3.51 5.85 -0.83
CA GLY A 120 4.28 6.42 0.28
C GLY A 120 3.77 7.83 0.63
N PRO A 121 4.40 8.53 1.57
CA PRO A 121 4.10 9.94 1.77
C PRO A 121 4.35 10.73 0.48
N LEU A 122 3.50 11.71 0.21
CA LEU A 122 3.71 12.66 -0.88
C LEU A 122 4.96 13.49 -0.60
N VAL A 123 5.93 13.46 -1.51
CA VAL A 123 7.19 14.23 -1.36
C VAL A 123 7.10 15.55 -2.12
N CYS A 124 6.55 15.57 -3.34
CA CYS A 124 6.35 16.79 -4.12
C CYS A 124 4.86 17.08 -4.33
N ALA A 125 4.30 17.99 -3.53
CA ALA A 125 2.90 18.42 -3.68
C ALA A 125 2.61 19.10 -5.02
N CYS A 126 3.56 19.89 -5.54
CA CYS A 126 3.40 20.66 -6.77
C CYS A 126 3.15 19.78 -8.02
N PHE A 127 3.61 18.52 -8.02
CA PHE A 127 3.44 17.58 -9.14
C PHE A 127 2.87 16.22 -8.72
N GLY A 128 2.38 16.08 -7.48
CA GLY A 128 1.80 14.82 -7.02
C GLY A 128 2.80 13.65 -6.90
N VAL A 129 4.09 13.91 -6.67
CA VAL A 129 5.12 12.84 -6.65
C VAL A 129 5.27 12.26 -5.26
N GLY A 130 4.96 10.97 -5.12
CA GLY A 130 5.12 10.19 -3.88
C GLY A 130 6.50 9.58 -3.71
N LEU A 131 6.84 9.22 -2.46
CA LEU A 131 8.11 8.59 -2.09
C LEU A 131 8.39 7.33 -2.92
N ALA A 132 7.37 6.51 -3.18
CA ALA A 132 7.59 5.26 -3.90
C ALA A 132 8.03 5.45 -5.36
N ALA A 133 7.49 6.45 -6.05
CA ALA A 133 7.93 6.80 -7.41
C ALA A 133 9.41 7.24 -7.40
N ILE A 134 9.81 8.00 -6.38
CA ILE A 134 11.20 8.42 -6.19
C ILE A 134 12.11 7.21 -5.92
N MET A 135 11.68 6.31 -5.03
CA MET A 135 12.43 5.10 -4.71
C MET A 135 12.55 4.15 -5.90
N GLN A 136 11.51 4.03 -6.72
CA GLN A 136 11.56 3.25 -7.97
C GLN A 136 12.55 3.85 -8.97
N ALA A 137 12.53 5.18 -9.15
CA ALA A 137 13.46 5.87 -10.04
C ALA A 137 14.92 5.70 -9.59
N LEU A 138 15.18 5.73 -8.27
CA LEU A 138 16.50 5.47 -7.70
C LEU A 138 16.92 4.00 -7.84
N GLY A 139 16.04 3.07 -7.47
CA GLY A 139 16.33 1.63 -7.48
C GLY A 139 16.51 1.04 -8.89
N SER A 140 15.84 1.60 -9.90
CA SER A 140 16.03 1.21 -11.32
C SER A 140 17.25 1.88 -11.98
N GLY A 141 17.89 2.84 -11.31
CA GLY A 141 18.95 3.66 -11.89
C GLY A 141 18.47 4.72 -12.90
N ALA A 142 17.15 4.88 -13.08
CA ALA A 142 16.57 5.93 -13.91
C ALA A 142 16.90 7.34 -13.41
N ALA A 143 17.16 7.48 -12.11
CA ALA A 143 17.71 8.67 -11.49
C ALA A 143 18.77 8.32 -10.45
N THR A 144 19.83 9.13 -10.36
CA THR A 144 20.90 8.97 -9.36
C THR A 144 21.20 10.26 -8.58
N SER A 145 20.48 11.35 -8.90
CA SER A 145 20.62 12.65 -8.24
C SER A 145 19.25 13.34 -8.13
N VAL A 146 19.17 14.41 -7.33
CA VAL A 146 17.96 15.23 -7.20
C VAL A 146 17.57 15.85 -8.55
N GLU A 147 18.54 16.29 -9.34
CA GLU A 147 18.32 16.83 -10.68
C GLU A 147 17.81 15.75 -11.65
N ALA A 148 18.34 14.52 -11.54
CA ALA A 148 17.84 13.40 -12.32
C ALA A 148 16.39 13.03 -11.94
N ILE A 149 16.07 13.04 -10.64
CA ILE A 149 14.69 12.91 -10.16
C ILE A 149 13.80 14.01 -10.73
N GLY A 150 14.26 15.27 -10.73
CA GLY A 150 13.52 16.39 -11.30
C GLY A 150 13.27 16.26 -12.81
N ARG A 151 14.24 15.72 -13.57
CA ARG A 151 14.04 15.44 -15.00
C ARG A 151 13.07 14.28 -15.24
N HIS A 152 13.13 13.24 -14.42
CA HIS A 152 12.34 12.02 -14.62
C HIS A 152 10.90 12.17 -14.09
N LEU A 153 10.73 12.75 -12.91
CA LEU A 153 9.45 12.82 -12.19
C LEU A 153 8.90 14.24 -12.02
N LYS A 154 9.60 15.28 -12.49
CA LYS A 154 9.29 16.71 -12.26
C LYS A 154 9.40 17.18 -10.79
N ALA A 155 9.67 16.29 -9.83
CA ALA A 155 9.81 16.66 -8.43
C ALA A 155 10.96 17.67 -8.23
N GLY A 156 10.68 18.77 -7.54
CA GLY A 156 11.67 19.81 -7.23
C GLY A 156 11.85 20.90 -8.29
N THR A 157 11.09 20.89 -9.40
CA THR A 157 11.30 21.82 -10.52
C THR A 157 10.31 23.00 -10.59
N ASN A 158 9.31 23.06 -9.70
CA ASN A 158 8.34 24.17 -9.62
C ASN A 158 8.58 25.06 -8.39
N CYS A 159 8.01 24.68 -7.25
CA CYS A 159 8.06 25.46 -6.00
C CYS A 159 9.30 25.18 -5.14
N GLY A 160 10.03 24.10 -5.42
CA GLY A 160 11.26 23.73 -4.71
C GLY A 160 11.13 23.26 -3.25
N SER A 161 9.94 23.30 -2.63
CA SER A 161 9.75 22.97 -1.21
C SER A 161 10.18 21.55 -0.82
N CYS A 162 10.12 20.61 -1.77
CA CYS A 162 10.52 19.21 -1.60
C CYS A 162 12.04 18.95 -1.76
N LEU A 163 12.83 19.95 -2.19
CA LEU A 163 14.27 19.77 -2.44
C LEU A 163 15.08 19.33 -1.20
N PRO A 164 14.84 19.83 0.03
CA PRO A 164 15.55 19.36 1.22
C PRO A 164 15.30 17.87 1.49
N GLU A 165 14.07 17.41 1.27
CA GLU A 165 13.68 16.02 1.49
C GLU A 165 14.26 15.09 0.41
N LEU A 166 14.20 15.51 -0.86
CA LEU A 166 14.84 14.81 -1.98
C LEU A 166 16.34 14.61 -1.75
N LYS A 167 17.04 15.62 -1.22
CA LYS A 167 18.47 15.51 -0.88
C LYS A 167 18.75 14.43 0.17
N LYS A 168 17.93 14.34 1.22
CA LYS A 168 18.06 13.28 2.24
C LYS A 168 17.85 11.90 1.63
N ILE A 169 16.78 11.73 0.83
CA ILE A 169 16.44 10.46 0.19
C ILE A 169 17.59 9.99 -0.71
N VAL A 170 18.12 10.88 -1.56
CA VAL A 170 19.25 10.59 -2.44
C VAL A 170 20.53 10.31 -1.65
N ALA A 171 20.81 11.02 -0.54
CA ALA A 171 22.00 10.76 0.27
C ALA A 171 22.01 9.36 0.89
N VAL A 172 20.83 8.87 1.31
CA VAL A 172 20.69 7.52 1.88
C VAL A 172 20.82 6.43 0.80
N HIS A 173 20.36 6.69 -0.43
CA HIS A 173 20.25 5.68 -1.49
C HIS A 173 21.26 5.81 -2.63
N GLY A 174 22.01 6.90 -2.68
CA GLY A 174 23.00 7.22 -3.73
C GLY A 174 24.38 6.63 -3.50
N ALA A 175 24.59 5.91 -2.40
CA ALA A 175 25.86 5.26 -2.06
C ALA A 175 25.83 3.76 -2.40
N THR A 176 25.56 3.39 -3.65
CA THR A 176 25.93 2.07 -4.18
C THR A 176 26.14 2.15 -5.70
N PRO A 177 27.39 2.04 -6.20
CA PRO A 177 27.62 1.73 -7.60
C PRO A 177 27.45 0.23 -7.89
N ALA A 178 27.03 -0.04 -9.13
CA ALA A 178 26.54 -1.30 -9.68
C ALA A 178 27.52 -2.49 -9.73
N SER A 179 26.95 -3.70 -9.73
CA SER A 179 27.33 -4.89 -10.54
C SER A 179 26.19 -5.92 -10.42
N ALA A 180 25.71 -6.64 -11.44
CA ALA A 180 26.44 -7.27 -12.52
C ALA A 180 25.65 -7.35 -13.84
N ALA A 181 26.45 -7.43 -14.90
CA ALA A 181 26.10 -7.43 -16.31
C ALA A 181 25.24 -8.62 -16.75
N ALA A 182 24.41 -8.37 -17.78
CA ALA A 182 23.83 -9.39 -18.63
C ALA A 182 24.96 -10.25 -19.25
N VAL A 183 24.96 -11.54 -18.94
CA VAL A 183 25.74 -12.55 -19.66
C VAL A 183 25.02 -12.81 -20.99
N PRO A 184 25.64 -12.60 -22.16
CA PRO A 184 25.02 -13.00 -23.41
C PRO A 184 25.01 -14.53 -23.54
N LEU A 185 23.83 -15.07 -23.83
CA LEU A 185 23.60 -16.48 -24.12
C LEU A 185 24.39 -16.87 -25.39
N PRO A 186 25.18 -17.96 -25.41
CA PRO A 186 25.83 -18.41 -26.63
C PRO A 186 24.78 -18.91 -27.63
N THR A 187 24.89 -18.45 -28.88
CA THR A 187 24.10 -18.93 -30.01
C THR A 187 24.57 -20.33 -30.39
N LEU A 188 23.73 -21.34 -30.18
CA LEU A 188 23.94 -22.66 -30.79
C LEU A 188 23.60 -22.55 -32.28
N LYS A 189 24.65 -22.50 -33.11
CA LYS A 189 24.56 -22.61 -34.56
C LYS A 189 25.17 -23.95 -34.97
N GLY A 190 24.36 -24.78 -35.61
CA GLY A 190 24.82 -25.90 -36.44
C GLY A 190 25.03 -27.22 -35.72
N LEU A 191 24.09 -28.14 -35.90
CA LEU A 191 24.43 -29.54 -36.11
C LEU A 191 23.61 -30.01 -37.32
N ASP A 192 24.23 -29.93 -38.49
CA ASP A 192 23.92 -30.82 -39.61
C ASP A 192 24.47 -32.19 -39.24
N LEU A 193 23.59 -33.20 -39.23
CA LEU A 193 23.83 -34.62 -39.56
C LEU A 193 22.49 -35.37 -39.50
#